data_AF-A0A5R8LHF5-F1
#
_entry.id   AF-A0A5R8LHF5-F1
#
_cell.length_a   1.000
_cell.length_b   1.000
_cell.length_c   1.000
_cell.angle_alpha   90.00
_cell.angle_beta   90.00
_cell.angle_gamma   90.00
#
_symmetry.space_group_name_H-M   'P 1'
#
loop_
_entity.id
_entity.type
_entity.pdbx_description
1 polymer ?
#
loop_
_entity_poly.entity_id
_entity_poly.type
_entity_poly.pdbx_seq_one_letter_code
_entity_poly.pdbx_strand_id
1 'polypeptide(L)'
;MAESDPIKLADLKTMMEIKTDAQDGVLNLIIKNTTQALRFKLGLRTDEAFPSELAYIALEVCVRRYNRRKNEGMTSYEQEGQSFTFKSNDFDDFADDINDWKAANGKNAKSLGTVSFISGYPKR
;
A
#
# COMPACT_ATOMS: atom_id res chain seq x y z
N MET A 1 -9.23 3.26 -21.70
CA MET A 1 -8.54 4.48 -21.22
C MET A 1 -7.39 4.00 -20.37
N ALA A 2 -6.15 4.35 -20.71
CA ALA A 2 -4.99 3.88 -19.96
C ALA A 2 -5.06 4.48 -18.56
N GLU A 3 -5.30 3.64 -17.56
CA GLU A 3 -5.02 3.96 -16.15
C GLU A 3 -3.55 4.35 -16.08
N SER A 4 -3.26 5.65 -16.00
CA SER A 4 -1.91 6.09 -15.69
C SER A 4 -1.64 5.68 -14.25
N ASP A 5 -0.72 4.74 -14.04
CA ASP A 5 -0.29 4.37 -12.70
C ASP A 5 0.08 5.63 -11.91
N PRO A 6 -0.30 5.73 -10.62
CA PRO A 6 -0.05 6.93 -9.81
C PRO A 6 1.44 7.20 -9.61
N ILE A 7 2.29 6.19 -9.83
CA ILE A 7 3.74 6.26 -9.70
C ILE A 7 4.36 6.06 -11.07
N LYS A 8 5.15 7.03 -11.51
CA LYS A 8 5.97 6.89 -12.71
C LYS A 8 7.26 6.16 -12.36
N LEU A 9 7.64 5.21 -13.21
CA LEU A 9 8.90 4.48 -13.07
C LEU A 9 10.11 5.44 -13.01
N ALA A 10 10.10 6.53 -13.77
CA ALA A 10 11.16 7.53 -13.78
C ALA A 10 11.35 8.20 -12.41
N ASP A 11 10.26 8.53 -11.71
CA ASP A 11 10.32 9.17 -10.40
C ASP A 11 10.92 8.21 -9.36
N LEU A 12 10.48 6.95 -9.39
CA LEU A 12 11.03 5.90 -8.52
C LEU A 12 12.54 5.67 -8.79
N LYS A 13 12.95 5.58 -10.06
CA LYS A 13 14.37 5.43 -10.43
C LYS A 13 15.20 6.63 -9.97
N THR A 14 14.67 7.83 -10.09
CA THR A 14 15.31 9.07 -9.63
C THR A 14 15.52 9.05 -8.12
N MET A 15 14.47 8.70 -7.35
CA MET A 15 14.53 8.60 -5.89
C MET A 15 15.56 7.59 -5.39
N MET A 16 15.86 6.57 -6.19
CA MET A 16 16.77 5.48 -5.84
C MET A 16 18.15 5.59 -6.51
N GLU A 17 18.38 6.69 -7.24
CA GLU A 17 19.60 6.94 -8.00
C GLU A 17 19.95 5.85 -9.03
N ILE A 18 18.93 5.14 -9.57
CA ILE A 18 19.10 4.10 -10.59
C ILE A 18 19.14 4.73 -11.97
N LYS A 19 20.28 4.60 -12.64
CA LYS A 19 20.51 5.18 -13.97
C LYS A 19 20.30 4.22 -15.14
N THR A 20 20.13 2.93 -14.86
CA THR A 20 20.02 1.87 -15.88
C THR A 20 18.64 1.24 -15.89
N ASP A 21 18.32 0.53 -16.96
CA ASP A 21 16.99 -0.09 -17.16
C ASP A 21 16.95 -1.56 -16.76
N ALA A 22 18.07 -2.10 -16.23
CA ALA A 22 18.23 -3.53 -15.92
C ALA A 22 17.19 -4.05 -14.90
N GLN A 23 16.57 -3.16 -14.13
CA GLN A 23 15.65 -3.52 -13.05
C GLN A 23 14.22 -3.04 -13.32
N ASP A 24 13.93 -2.45 -14.49
CA ASP A 24 12.65 -1.84 -14.80
C ASP A 24 11.48 -2.83 -14.68
N GLY A 25 11.69 -4.09 -15.07
CA GLY A 25 10.67 -5.14 -14.90
C GLY A 25 10.31 -5.38 -13.42
N VAL A 26 11.31 -5.38 -12.53
CA VAL A 26 11.10 -5.56 -11.08
C VAL A 26 10.48 -4.31 -10.47
N LEU A 27 10.95 -3.13 -10.84
CA LEU A 27 10.44 -1.86 -10.35
C LEU A 27 8.96 -1.66 -10.74
N ASN A 28 8.59 -1.98 -11.98
CA ASN A 28 7.19 -1.96 -12.43
C ASN A 28 6.32 -2.95 -11.65
N LEU A 29 6.84 -4.14 -11.33
CA LEU A 29 6.11 -5.11 -10.51
C LEU A 29 5.91 -4.61 -9.07
N ILE A 30 6.92 -3.95 -8.50
CA ILE A 30 6.81 -3.31 -7.18
C ILE A 30 5.77 -2.20 -7.21
N ILE A 31 5.79 -1.31 -8.22
CA ILE A 31 4.81 -0.24 -8.41
C ILE A 31 3.40 -0.85 -8.48
N LYS A 32 3.17 -1.78 -9.39
CA LYS A 32 1.87 -2.43 -9.60
C LYS A 32 1.32 -3.03 -8.30
N ASN A 33 2.12 -3.84 -7.60
CA ASN A 33 1.67 -4.51 -6.38
C ASN A 33 1.46 -3.53 -5.21
N THR A 34 2.26 -2.47 -5.13
CA THR A 34 2.14 -1.45 -4.09
C THR A 34 0.90 -0.60 -4.31
N THR A 35 0.68 -0.16 -5.55
CA THR A 35 -0.54 0.57 -5.93
C THR A 35 -1.78 -0.27 -5.66
N GLN A 36 -1.79 -1.55 -6.05
CA GLN A 36 -2.93 -2.43 -5.76
C GLN A 36 -3.19 -2.59 -4.26
N ALA A 37 -2.14 -2.77 -3.46
CA ALA A 37 -2.28 -2.90 -2.00
C ALA A 37 -2.82 -1.62 -1.36
N LEU A 38 -2.36 -0.45 -1.80
CA LEU A 38 -2.85 0.83 -1.28
C LEU A 38 -4.29 1.11 -1.72
N ARG A 39 -4.63 0.83 -3.00
CA ARG A 39 -6.02 0.90 -3.49
C ARG A 39 -6.97 0.05 -2.63
N PHE A 40 -6.55 -1.16 -2.28
CA PHE A 40 -7.31 -2.03 -1.39
C PHE A 40 -7.49 -1.42 0.01
N LYS A 41 -6.41 -0.90 0.62
CA LYS A 41 -6.48 -0.25 1.95
C LYS A 41 -7.41 0.97 1.98
N LEU A 42 -7.43 1.74 0.89
CA LEU A 42 -8.30 2.90 0.69
C LEU A 42 -9.77 2.54 0.40
N GLY A 43 -10.07 1.26 0.13
CA GLY A 43 -11.42 0.83 -0.26
C GLY A 43 -11.83 1.37 -1.63
N LEU A 44 -10.86 1.51 -2.53
CA LEU A 44 -11.12 1.96 -3.89
C LEU A 44 -11.72 0.85 -4.74
N ARG A 45 -12.75 1.18 -5.52
CA ARG A 45 -13.30 0.30 -6.55
C ARG A 45 -12.36 0.24 -7.76
N THR A 46 -12.60 -0.69 -8.68
CA THR A 46 -11.79 -0.85 -9.90
C THR A 46 -11.91 0.32 -10.87
N ASP A 47 -13.03 1.06 -10.83
CA ASP A 47 -13.35 2.21 -11.69
C ASP A 47 -13.00 3.57 -11.05
N GLU A 48 -12.55 3.58 -9.80
CA GLU A 48 -12.18 4.81 -9.10
C GLU A 48 -10.72 5.19 -9.40
N ALA A 49 -10.48 6.47 -9.66
CA ALA A 49 -9.14 6.99 -9.84
C ALA A 49 -8.35 6.92 -8.51
N PHE A 50 -7.04 6.71 -8.62
CA PHE A 50 -6.16 6.77 -7.45
C PHE A 50 -6.01 8.22 -6.97
N PRO A 51 -6.15 8.52 -5.67
CA PRO A 51 -6.02 9.87 -5.14
C PRO A 51 -4.56 10.36 -5.24
N SER A 52 -4.31 11.39 -6.04
CA SER A 52 -2.96 11.91 -6.29
C SER A 52 -2.28 12.43 -5.02
N GLU A 53 -3.04 12.93 -4.06
CA GLU A 53 -2.53 13.40 -2.75
C GLU A 53 -1.91 12.28 -1.91
N LEU A 54 -2.26 11.01 -2.16
CA LEU A 54 -1.68 9.85 -1.48
C LEU A 54 -0.59 9.15 -2.31
N ALA A 55 -0.19 9.72 -3.45
CA ALA A 55 0.82 9.11 -4.32
C ALA A 55 2.19 9.00 -3.62
N TYR A 56 2.54 9.92 -2.72
CA TYR A 56 3.79 9.85 -1.96
C TYR A 56 3.90 8.56 -1.12
N ILE A 57 2.78 8.08 -0.55
CA ILE A 57 2.74 6.84 0.23
C ILE A 57 3.16 5.66 -0.65
N ALA A 58 2.56 5.55 -1.84
CA ALA A 58 2.93 4.49 -2.77
C ALA A 58 4.39 4.58 -3.21
N LEU A 59 4.92 5.79 -3.45
CA LEU A 59 6.32 6.00 -3.81
C LEU A 59 7.27 5.53 -2.71
N GLU A 60 7.06 5.99 -1.47
CA GLU A 60 7.86 5.63 -0.29
C GLU A 60 7.85 4.11 -0.04
N VAL A 61 6.68 3.48 -0.13
CA VAL A 61 6.55 2.03 0.03
C VAL A 61 7.26 1.27 -1.09
N CYS A 62 7.25 1.76 -2.32
CA CYS A 62 8.02 1.16 -3.41
C CYS A 62 9.53 1.19 -3.11
N VAL A 63 10.06 2.31 -2.63
CA VAL A 63 11.47 2.45 -2.24
C VAL A 63 11.83 1.47 -1.12
N ARG A 64 11.01 1.40 -0.06
CA ARG A 64 11.20 0.47 1.06
C ARG A 64 11.23 -0.99 0.60
N ARG A 65 10.29 -1.37 -0.27
CA ARG A 65 10.20 -2.74 -0.82
C ARG A 65 11.41 -3.11 -1.66
N TYR A 66 11.88 -2.19 -2.50
CA TYR A 66 13.09 -2.43 -3.27
C TYR A 66 14.31 -2.56 -2.37
N ASN A 67 14.49 -1.65 -1.40
CA ASN A 67 15.64 -1.68 -0.51
C ASN A 67 15.68 -2.97 0.31
N ARG A 68 14.51 -3.42 0.80
CA ARG A 68 14.38 -4.73 1.45
C ARG A 68 14.80 -5.86 0.52
N ARG A 69 14.28 -5.91 -0.72
CA ARG A 69 14.65 -6.94 -1.71
C ARG A 69 16.14 -6.93 -2.03
N LYS A 70 16.74 -5.75 -2.17
CA LYS A 70 18.17 -5.59 -2.44
C LYS A 70 19.01 -6.14 -1.27
N ASN A 71 18.62 -5.84 -0.04
CA ASN A 71 19.28 -6.36 1.16
C ASN A 71 19.06 -7.87 1.33
N GLU A 72 17.85 -8.36 1.08
CA GLU A 72 17.53 -9.79 1.07
C GLU A 72 18.34 -10.53 0.00
N GLY A 73 18.49 -9.97 -1.21
CA GLY A 73 19.32 -10.55 -2.26
C GLY A 73 20.81 -10.62 -1.90
N MET A 74 21.31 -9.70 -1.06
CA MET A 74 22.67 -9.75 -0.53
C MET A 74 22.83 -10.84 0.54
N THR A 75 21.79 -11.08 1.35
CA THR A 75 21.76 -12.16 2.37
C THR A 75 21.43 -13.53 1.77
N SER A 76 20.67 -13.59 0.68
CA SER A 76 20.22 -14.83 0.01
C SER A 76 21.34 -15.60 -0.69
N TYR A 77 22.50 -14.96 -0.92
CA TYR A 77 23.70 -15.68 -1.38
C TYR A 77 24.21 -16.69 -0.34
N GLU A 78 23.69 -16.72 0.90
CA GLU A 78 24.04 -17.73 1.92
C GLU A 78 23.01 -18.87 2.08
N GLN A 79 21.79 -18.76 1.53
CA GLN A 79 20.80 -19.85 1.58
C GLN A 79 19.67 -19.60 0.58
N GLU A 80 19.60 -20.45 -0.44
CA GLU A 80 18.55 -20.44 -1.46
C GLU A 80 17.15 -20.60 -0.83
N GLY A 81 16.21 -19.73 -1.23
CA GLY A 81 14.78 -20.10 -1.26
C GLY A 81 13.81 -19.40 -0.32
N GLN A 82 14.03 -18.15 0.10
CA GLN A 82 12.98 -17.42 0.84
C GLN A 82 12.00 -16.69 -0.10
N SER A 83 10.74 -17.12 -0.03
CA SER A 83 9.59 -16.51 -0.70
C SER A 83 9.45 -15.03 -0.35
N PHE A 84 9.13 -14.19 -1.35
CA PHE A 84 8.81 -12.78 -1.18
C PHE A 84 7.47 -12.63 -0.42
N THR A 85 7.50 -12.72 0.91
CA THR A 85 6.29 -12.50 1.71
C THR A 85 6.05 -11.00 1.85
N PHE A 86 4.98 -10.52 1.24
CA PHE A 86 4.49 -9.16 1.43
C PHE A 86 4.16 -8.96 2.92
N LYS A 87 4.96 -8.16 3.62
CA LYS A 87 4.72 -7.84 5.03
C LYS A 87 3.58 -6.83 5.12
N SER A 88 2.66 -7.02 6.07
CA SER A 88 1.53 -6.12 6.31
C SER A 88 1.96 -4.71 6.73
N ASN A 89 3.17 -4.59 7.27
CA ASN A 89 3.71 -3.40 7.93
C ASN A 89 4.25 -2.31 7.01
N ASP A 90 4.29 -2.55 5.69
CA ASP A 90 4.82 -1.58 4.73
C ASP A 90 4.10 -0.22 4.79
N PHE A 91 2.85 -0.20 5.27
CA PHE A 91 1.98 0.98 5.31
C PHE A 91 1.73 1.52 6.72
N ASP A 92 2.35 0.95 7.75
CA ASP A 92 2.00 1.28 9.15
C ASP A 92 2.30 2.74 9.49
N ASP A 93 3.43 3.27 9.00
CA ASP A 93 3.82 4.68 9.19
C ASP A 93 2.86 5.68 8.50
N PHE A 94 2.00 5.19 7.60
CA PHE A 94 1.04 5.99 6.85
C PHE A 94 -0.40 5.69 7.26
N ALA A 95 -0.61 4.97 8.36
CA ALA A 95 -1.93 4.54 8.80
C ALA A 95 -2.85 5.74 9.07
N ASP A 96 -2.33 6.79 9.70
CA ASP A 96 -3.09 8.01 10.03
C ASP A 96 -3.53 8.73 8.76
N ASP A 97 -2.62 9.02 7.83
CA ASP A 97 -2.93 9.65 6.54
C ASP A 97 -3.98 8.86 5.74
N ILE A 98 -3.86 7.53 5.71
CA ILE A 98 -4.82 6.65 5.04
C ILE A 98 -6.20 6.72 5.71
N ASN A 99 -6.24 6.73 7.04
CA ASN A 99 -7.48 6.78 7.81
C ASN A 99 -8.17 8.14 7.69
N ASP A 100 -7.42 9.23 7.76
CA ASP A 100 -7.93 10.59 7.60
C ASP A 100 -8.51 10.79 6.20
N TRP A 101 -7.81 10.31 5.16
CA TRP A 101 -8.33 10.32 3.80
C TRP A 101 -9.63 9.51 3.68
N LYS A 102 -9.69 8.32 4.27
CA LYS A 102 -10.90 7.48 4.25
C LYS A 102 -12.07 8.12 4.99
N ALA A 103 -11.79 8.85 6.08
CA ALA A 103 -12.80 9.59 6.82
C ALA A 103 -13.39 10.73 5.98
N ALA A 104 -12.52 11.53 5.35
CA ALA A 104 -12.93 12.63 4.47
C ALA A 104 -13.72 12.15 3.23
N ASN A 105 -13.42 10.94 2.74
CA ASN A 105 -14.02 10.39 1.51
C ASN A 105 -15.15 9.37 1.76
N GLY A 106 -15.62 9.23 3.00
CA GLY A 106 -16.74 8.31 3.33
C GLY A 106 -16.41 6.83 3.10
N LYS A 107 -15.11 6.47 3.12
CA LYS A 107 -14.58 5.11 2.94
C LYS A 107 -14.29 4.40 4.26
N ASN A 108 -14.60 5.03 5.39
CA ASN A 108 -14.57 4.36 6.68
C ASN A 108 -15.59 3.21 6.74
N ALA A 109 -15.22 2.12 7.42
CA ALA A 109 -16.17 1.08 7.74
C ALA A 109 -17.34 1.74 8.46
N LYS A 110 -18.53 1.73 7.85
CA LYS A 110 -19.72 2.25 8.50
C LYS A 110 -19.91 1.45 9.78
N SER A 111 -19.67 2.10 10.92
CA SER A 111 -20.14 1.58 12.20
C SER A 111 -21.62 1.26 12.01
N LEU A 112 -22.03 0.00 12.21
CA LEU A 112 -23.40 -0.47 12.01
C LEU A 112 -24.38 0.07 13.07
N GLY A 113 -24.03 1.16 13.75
CA GLY A 113 -24.74 1.69 14.91
C GLY A 113 -24.46 0.90 16.18
N THR A 114 -24.62 1.58 17.31
CA THR A 114 -24.51 0.96 18.63
C THR A 114 -25.76 0.12 18.89
N VAL A 115 -25.59 -1.19 19.08
CA VAL A 115 -26.68 -2.07 19.52
C VAL A 115 -26.78 -2.02 21.04
N SER A 116 -27.86 -1.45 21.57
CA SER A 116 -28.17 -1.48 23.01
C SER A 116 -29.15 -2.61 23.31
N PHE A 117 -28.74 -3.55 24.17
CA PHE A 117 -29.63 -4.58 24.69
C PHE A 117 -30.42 -4.04 25.88
N ILE A 118 -31.75 -3.97 25.74
CA ILE A 118 -32.64 -3.68 26.87
C ILE A 118 -32.93 -5.00 27.58
N SER A 119 -32.38 -5.17 28.78
CA SER A 119 -32.67 -6.32 29.65
C SER A 119 -34.13 -6.25 30.12
N GLY A 120 -34.96 -7.18 29.65
CA GLY A 120 -36.37 -7.31 30.01
C GLY A 120 -36.66 -7.97 31.36
N TYR A 121 -35.64 -8.23 32.19
CA TYR A 121 -35.88 -8.80 33.52
C TYR A 121 -36.34 -7.72 34.50
N PRO A 122 -37.55 -7.82 35.06
CA PRO A 122 -37.95 -6.95 36.16
C PRO A 122 -37.04 -7.20 37.36
N LYS A 123 -36.44 -6.14 37.90
CA LYS A 123 -35.76 -6.20 39.20
C LYS A 123 -36.80 -6.58 40.25
N ARG A 124 -36.59 -7.73 40.89
CA ARG A 124 -37.32 -8.15 42.09
C ARG A 124 -36.98 -7.25 43.26
#